data_AF-A0A7X8VEV6-F1
#
_entry.id   AF-A0A7X8VEV6-F1
#
_cell.length_a   1.000
_cell.length_b   1.000
_cell.length_c   1.000
_cell.angle_alpha   90.00
_cell.angle_beta   90.00
_cell.angle_gamma   90.00
#
_symmetry.space_group_name_H-M   'P 1'
#
loop_
_entity.id
_entity.type
_entity.pdbx_description
1 polymer ?
#
loop_
_entity_poly.entity_id
_entity_poly.type
_entity_poly.pdbx_seq_one_letter_code
_entity_poly.pdbx_strand_id
1 'polypeptide(L)'
;MNSGFTLIETVIVLLIASILLTLAFATDKHFNRQKLNAAAAIIAEDIRLTQQLNMKQDGLYTMIFDFVNERYYIRKHMVIYKKVYLPGGIDLVYTNFDFDNNPHNGPDHRLSFNTRGEPIRANGVL
;
A
#
# COMPACT_ATOMS: atom_id res chain seq x y z
N MET A 1 -40.79 14.58 -40.03
CA MET A 1 -40.42 15.86 -39.39
C MET A 1 -39.10 15.63 -38.68
N ASN A 2 -37.98 16.05 -39.29
CA ASN A 2 -36.67 15.98 -38.65
C ASN A 2 -36.33 17.40 -38.20
N SER A 3 -36.64 17.73 -36.95
CA SER A 3 -36.13 18.94 -36.32
C SER A 3 -34.65 18.72 -36.03
N GLY A 4 -33.78 19.20 -36.92
CA GLY A 4 -32.33 19.14 -36.73
C GLY A 4 -31.88 20.05 -35.59
N PHE A 5 -30.80 19.66 -34.91
CA PHE A 5 -30.16 20.51 -33.91
C PHE A 5 -29.65 21.80 -34.54
N THR A 6 -29.77 22.90 -33.80
CA THR A 6 -29.19 24.16 -34.20
C THR A 6 -27.67 24.12 -34.03
N LEU A 7 -26.97 24.95 -34.81
CA LEU A 7 -25.52 25.10 -34.69
C LEU A 7 -25.11 25.48 -33.27
N ILE A 8 -25.88 26.36 -32.62
CA ILE A 8 -25.62 26.83 -31.26
C ILE A 8 -25.79 25.71 -30.22
N GLU A 9 -26.82 24.86 -30.33
CA GLU A 9 -26.99 23.71 -29.45
C GLU A 9 -25.82 22.74 -29.58
N THR A 10 -25.34 22.52 -30.80
CA THR A 10 -24.20 21.64 -31.05
C THR A 10 -22.92 22.20 -30.43
N VAL A 11 -22.68 23.51 -30.55
CA VAL A 11 -21.54 24.19 -29.91
C VAL A 11 -21.62 24.12 -28.38
N ILE A 12 -22.81 24.32 -27.79
CA ILE A 12 -23.00 24.24 -26.35
C ILE A 12 -22.73 22.80 -25.84
N VAL A 13 -23.22 21.79 -26.55
CA VAL A 13 -22.96 20.37 -26.19
C VAL A 13 -21.47 20.04 -26.26
N LEU A 14 -20.77 20.50 -27.30
CA LEU A 14 -19.32 20.31 -27.43
C LEU A 14 -18.54 21.00 -26.31
N LEU A 15 -18.95 22.22 -25.92
CA LEU A 15 -18.35 22.92 -24.80
C LEU A 15 -18.54 22.15 -23.49
N ILE A 16 -19.77 21.71 -23.19
CA ILE A 16 -20.06 20.92 -21.99
C ILE A 16 -19.25 19.61 -22.00
N ALA A 17 -19.22 18.89 -23.12
CA ALA A 17 -18.46 17.65 -23.26
C ALA A 17 -16.95 17.86 -23.05
N SER A 18 -16.39 18.94 -23.60
CA SER A 18 -14.96 19.26 -23.42
C SER A 18 -14.61 19.57 -21.96
N ILE A 19 -15.46 20.32 -21.25
CA ILE A 19 -15.29 20.62 -19.83
C ILE A 19 -15.34 19.33 -19.00
N LEU A 20 -16.34 18.48 -19.25
CA LEU A 20 -16.49 17.19 -18.55
C LEU A 20 -15.29 16.27 -18.79
N LEU A 21 -14.79 16.20 -20.03
CA LEU A 21 -13.58 15.43 -20.36
C LEU A 21 -12.36 15.94 -19.59
N THR A 22 -12.12 17.25 -19.56
CA THR A 22 -10.99 17.81 -18.79
C THR A 22 -11.08 17.52 -17.29
N LEU A 23 -12.28 17.60 -16.70
CA LEU A 23 -12.50 17.28 -15.29
C LEU A 23 -12.27 15.79 -14.98
N ALA A 24 -12.72 14.90 -15.87
CA ALA A 24 -12.51 13.47 -15.74
C ALA A 24 -11.00 13.14 -15.68
N PHE A 25 -10.20 13.65 -16.63
CA PHE A 25 -8.76 13.42 -16.65
C PHE A 25 -8.00 14.04 -15.46
N ALA A 26 -8.44 15.21 -14.97
CA ALA A 26 -7.81 15.85 -13.82
C ALA A 26 -8.01 15.05 -12.52
N THR A 27 -9.15 14.36 -12.39
CA THR A 27 -9.53 13.63 -11.17
C THR A 27 -8.66 12.38 -10.95
N ASP A 28 -8.30 11.67 -12.02
CA ASP A 28 -7.57 10.39 -11.95
C ASP A 28 -6.20 10.54 -11.26
N LYS A 29 -5.45 11.59 -11.58
CA LYS A 29 -4.10 11.80 -11.04
C LYS A 29 -4.11 12.09 -9.54
N HIS A 30 -5.06 12.89 -9.09
CA HIS A 30 -5.20 13.21 -7.66
C HIS A 30 -5.71 12.02 -6.86
N PHE A 31 -6.66 11.28 -7.43
CA PHE A 31 -7.23 10.09 -6.79
C PHE A 31 -6.18 8.99 -6.58
N ASN A 32 -5.36 8.69 -7.59
CA ASN A 32 -4.32 7.67 -7.49
C ASN A 32 -3.27 8.00 -6.41
N ARG A 33 -2.87 9.27 -6.30
CA ARG A 33 -1.95 9.71 -5.24
C ARG A 33 -2.55 9.57 -3.85
N GLN A 34 -3.83 9.92 -3.68
CA GLN A 34 -4.51 9.77 -2.40
C GLN A 34 -4.64 8.29 -2.01
N LYS A 35 -4.97 7.42 -2.97
CA LYS A 35 -5.05 5.98 -2.76
C LYS A 35 -3.71 5.39 -2.31
N LEU A 36 -2.60 5.78 -2.95
CA LEU A 36 -1.25 5.38 -2.56
C LEU A 36 -0.91 5.84 -1.16
N ASN A 37 -1.18 7.11 -0.84
CA ASN A 37 -0.94 7.67 0.49
C ASN A 37 -1.75 6.94 1.57
N ALA A 38 -3.01 6.61 1.30
CA ALA A 38 -3.85 5.86 2.23
C ALA A 38 -3.31 4.44 2.46
N ALA A 39 -2.92 3.73 1.40
CA ALA A 39 -2.32 2.41 1.51
C ALA A 39 -1.00 2.45 2.31
N ALA A 40 -0.14 3.43 2.03
CA ALA A 40 1.10 3.64 2.77
C ALA A 40 0.85 3.97 4.25
N ALA A 41 -0.16 4.78 4.57
CA ALA A 41 -0.54 5.11 5.93
C ALA A 41 -1.00 3.87 6.71
N ILE A 42 -1.82 3.01 6.10
CA ILE A 42 -2.26 1.74 6.70
C ILE A 42 -1.06 0.83 6.97
N ILE A 43 -0.13 0.71 6.02
CA ILE A 43 1.10 -0.07 6.21
C ILE A 43 1.92 0.50 7.37
N ALA A 44 2.09 1.81 7.44
CA ALA A 44 2.85 2.47 8.52
C ALA A 44 2.19 2.26 9.90
N GLU A 45 0.86 2.29 9.96
CA GLU A 45 0.10 1.96 11.17
C GLU A 45 0.33 0.50 11.59
N ASP A 46 0.31 -0.43 10.64
CA ASP A 46 0.53 -1.86 10.91
C ASP A 46 1.98 -2.19 11.28
N ILE A 47 2.95 -1.44 10.76
CA ILE A 47 4.34 -1.48 11.23
C ILE A 47 4.41 -1.06 12.70
N ARG A 48 3.77 0.06 13.08
CA ARG A 48 3.72 0.54 14.48
C ARG A 48 2.96 -0.43 15.38
N LEU A 49 1.87 -1.02 14.91
CA LEU A 49 1.16 -2.06 15.65
C LEU A 49 2.08 -3.26 15.93
N THR A 50 2.82 -3.72 14.91
CA THR A 50 3.78 -4.82 15.05
C THR A 50 4.87 -4.48 16.07
N GLN A 51 5.37 -3.25 16.06
CA GLN A 51 6.32 -2.74 17.06
C GLN A 51 5.73 -2.82 18.47
N GLN A 52 4.54 -2.25 18.69
CA GLN A 52 3.87 -2.24 19.99
C GLN A 52 3.53 -3.64 20.51
N LEU A 53 3.16 -4.56 19.62
CA LEU A 53 2.89 -5.96 19.98
C LEU A 53 4.15 -6.66 20.51
N ASN A 54 5.31 -6.44 19.89
CA ASN A 54 6.59 -6.96 20.40
C ASN A 54 7.01 -6.32 21.73
N MET A 55 6.74 -5.02 21.92
CA MET A 55 7.03 -4.32 23.19
C MET A 55 6.20 -4.84 24.37
N LYS A 56 5.01 -5.39 24.12
CA LYS A 56 4.16 -6.02 25.15
C LYS A 56 4.69 -7.38 25.65
N GLN A 57 5.71 -7.94 24.98
CA GLN A 57 6.35 -9.22 25.36
C GLN A 57 5.42 -10.44 25.39
N ASP A 58 4.29 -10.39 24.68
CA ASP A 58 3.32 -11.51 24.56
C ASP A 58 3.69 -12.51 23.44
N GLY A 59 4.80 -12.27 22.74
CA GLY A 59 5.35 -13.16 21.71
C GLY A 59 6.10 -12.39 20.63
N LEU A 60 6.73 -13.14 19.72
CA LEU A 60 7.40 -12.57 18.55
C LEU A 60 6.37 -12.30 17.44
N TYR A 61 6.26 -11.04 17.07
CA TYR A 61 5.46 -10.60 15.93
C TYR A 61 6.34 -10.19 14.76
N THR A 62 6.03 -10.70 13.57
CA THR A 62 6.76 -10.43 12.33
C THR A 62 5.80 -9.97 11.25
N MET A 63 6.12 -8.84 10.63
CA MET A 63 5.45 -8.38 9.42
C MET A 63 6.16 -8.98 8.20
N ILE A 64 5.40 -9.53 7.25
CA ILE A 64 5.92 -10.19 6.04
C ILE A 64 5.24 -9.55 4.83
N PHE A 65 6.04 -9.10 3.87
CA PHE A 65 5.57 -8.49 2.62
C PHE A 65 5.62 -9.53 1.48
N ASP A 66 4.49 -9.73 0.79
CA ASP A 66 4.28 -10.73 -0.25
C ASP A 66 3.88 -10.01 -1.55
N PHE A 67 4.91 -9.62 -2.31
CA PHE A 67 4.82 -8.89 -3.58
C PHE A 67 4.03 -9.70 -4.62
N VAL A 68 4.23 -11.02 -4.69
CA VAL A 68 3.56 -11.86 -5.68
C VAL A 68 2.03 -11.81 -5.57
N ASN A 69 1.52 -11.59 -4.36
CA ASN A 69 0.09 -11.58 -4.09
C ASN A 69 -0.45 -10.21 -3.65
N GLU A 70 0.34 -9.14 -3.81
CA GLU A 70 -0.03 -7.77 -3.44
C GLU A 70 -0.62 -7.63 -2.03
N ARG A 71 0.08 -8.23 -1.06
CA ARG A 71 -0.40 -8.30 0.32
C ARG A 71 0.73 -8.33 1.33
N TYR A 72 0.36 -8.13 2.59
CA TYR A 72 1.25 -8.37 3.72
C TYR A 72 0.50 -9.03 4.87
N TYR A 73 1.28 -9.53 5.82
CA TYR A 73 0.77 -10.20 7.01
C TYR A 73 1.53 -9.74 8.24
N ILE A 74 0.86 -9.74 9.38
CA ILE A 74 1.47 -9.81 10.69
C ILE A 74 1.29 -11.25 11.17
N ARG A 75 2.38 -11.91 11.57
CA ARG A 75 2.36 -13.26 12.16
C ARG A 75 2.79 -13.21 13.62
N LYS A 76 2.16 -14.03 14.46
CA LYS A 76 2.65 -14.40 15.79
C LYS A 76 3.16 -15.83 15.70
N HIS A 77 4.48 -16.02 15.72
CA HIS A 77 5.10 -17.32 15.38
C HIS A 77 4.57 -17.89 14.04
N MET A 78 3.88 -19.03 14.07
CA MET A 78 3.34 -19.70 12.87
C MET A 78 1.91 -19.29 12.51
N VAL A 79 1.25 -18.48 13.36
CA VAL A 79 -0.15 -18.10 13.17
C VAL A 79 -0.24 -16.71 12.54
N ILE A 80 -1.12 -16.57 11.54
CA ILE A 80 -1.44 -15.26 10.96
C ILE A 80 -2.27 -14.47 11.97
N TYR A 81 -1.71 -13.38 12.47
CA TYR A 81 -2.40 -12.43 13.35
C TYR A 81 -3.26 -11.45 12.54
N LYS A 82 -2.71 -10.92 11.45
CA LYS A 82 -3.41 -10.01 10.53
C LYS A 82 -2.97 -10.28 9.10
N LYS A 83 -3.88 -10.14 8.15
CA LYS A 83 -3.62 -10.22 6.70
C LYS A 83 -4.31 -9.04 6.03
N VAL A 84 -3.59 -8.34 5.16
CA VAL A 84 -4.13 -7.18 4.43
C VAL A 84 -3.77 -7.31 2.95
N TYR A 85 -4.79 -7.28 2.10
CA TYR A 85 -4.62 -7.16 0.65
C TYR A 85 -4.57 -5.68 0.28
N LEU A 86 -3.66 -5.32 -0.62
CA LEU A 86 -3.60 -3.95 -1.10
C LEU A 86 -4.81 -3.62 -1.99
N PRO A 87 -5.29 -2.37 -1.96
CA PRO A 87 -6.32 -1.92 -2.88
C PRO A 87 -5.85 -2.04 -4.33
N GLY A 88 -6.69 -2.51 -5.25
CA GLY A 88 -6.30 -2.69 -6.65
C GLY A 88 -5.72 -1.41 -7.28
N GLY A 89 -4.65 -1.53 -8.06
CA GLY A 89 -3.91 -0.38 -8.61
C GLY A 89 -2.88 0.23 -7.65
N ILE A 90 -2.70 -0.34 -6.46
CA ILE A 90 -1.51 -0.15 -5.64
C ILE A 90 -0.67 -1.41 -5.72
N ASP A 91 0.64 -1.23 -5.89
CA ASP A 91 1.61 -2.29 -6.08
C ASP A 91 2.66 -2.23 -4.96
N LEU A 92 2.90 -3.36 -4.31
CA LEU A 92 4.08 -3.59 -3.50
C LEU A 92 5.22 -3.86 -4.46
N VAL A 93 6.22 -2.98 -4.49
CA VAL A 93 7.34 -3.10 -5.44
C VAL A 93 8.60 -3.61 -4.75
N TYR A 94 8.91 -3.08 -3.57
CA TYR A 94 10.15 -3.42 -2.87
C TYR A 94 10.09 -3.17 -1.36
N THR A 95 10.87 -3.94 -0.60
CA THR A 95 11.30 -3.58 0.77
C THR A 95 12.78 -3.86 0.93
N ASN A 96 13.46 -3.07 1.76
CA ASN A 96 14.87 -3.24 2.13
C ASN A 96 15.05 -4.09 3.40
N PHE A 97 14.03 -4.87 3.77
CA PHE A 97 14.04 -5.68 4.97
C PHE A 97 14.64 -7.05 4.64
N ASP A 98 15.90 -7.22 5.03
CA ASP A 98 16.69 -8.44 4.88
C ASP A 98 17.05 -8.94 6.29
N PHE A 99 16.52 -10.10 6.66
CA PHE A 99 16.63 -10.63 8.01
C PHE A 99 17.66 -11.75 8.10
N ASP A 100 17.77 -12.63 7.11
CA ASP A 100 18.79 -13.69 7.07
C ASP A 100 20.20 -13.16 6.76
N ASN A 101 20.34 -11.92 6.27
CA ASN A 101 21.60 -11.30 5.83
C ASN A 101 22.41 -12.25 4.91
N ASN A 102 21.73 -13.15 4.20
CA ASN A 102 22.38 -14.08 3.32
C ASN A 102 22.57 -13.40 1.96
N PRO A 103 23.81 -13.11 1.54
CA PRO A 103 24.08 -12.43 0.28
C PRO A 103 23.61 -13.22 -0.95
N HIS A 104 23.20 -14.48 -0.77
CA HIS A 104 22.74 -15.38 -1.82
C HIS A 104 21.21 -15.52 -1.92
N ASN A 105 20.43 -15.02 -0.95
CA ASN A 105 18.98 -15.23 -0.89
C ASN A 105 18.13 -14.00 -1.27
N GLY A 106 18.75 -12.81 -1.36
CA GLY A 106 18.00 -11.56 -1.52
C GLY A 106 17.23 -11.18 -0.25
N PRO A 107 16.54 -10.02 -0.23
CA PRO A 107 15.80 -9.58 0.95
C PRO A 107 14.66 -10.53 1.30
N ASP A 108 14.60 -10.99 2.55
CA ASP A 108 13.51 -11.84 3.05
C ASP A 108 12.13 -11.15 3.12
N HIS A 109 12.12 -9.82 3.02
CA HIS A 109 10.94 -8.97 3.09
C HIS A 109 10.16 -9.10 4.39
N ARG A 110 10.89 -9.21 5.51
CA ARG A 110 10.35 -9.39 6.85
C ARG A 110 10.83 -8.33 7.81
N LEU A 111 9.91 -7.76 8.57
CA LEU A 111 10.19 -6.75 9.60
C LEU A 111 9.76 -7.27 10.97
N SER A 112 10.67 -7.24 11.93
CA SER A 112 10.42 -7.58 13.34
C SER A 112 11.07 -6.56 14.26
N PHE A 113 10.60 -6.53 15.50
CA PHE A 113 11.06 -5.61 16.54
C PHE A 113 11.45 -6.38 17.80
N ASN A 114 12.40 -5.87 18.56
CA ASN A 114 12.68 -6.38 19.90
C ASN A 114 11.68 -5.83 20.94
N THR A 115 11.86 -6.24 22.20
CA THR A 115 11.00 -5.81 23.32
C THR A 115 11.14 -4.32 23.68
N ARG A 116 12.15 -3.62 23.15
CA ARG A 116 12.32 -2.16 23.24
C ARG A 116 11.64 -1.41 22.10
N GLY A 117 11.08 -2.14 21.12
CA GLY A 117 10.48 -1.58 19.93
C GLY A 117 11.50 -1.17 18.87
N GLU A 118 12.76 -1.59 18.99
CA GLU A 118 13.77 -1.31 17.97
C GLU A 118 13.65 -2.37 16.87
N PRO A 119 13.75 -1.96 15.59
CA PRO A 119 13.79 -2.92 14.49
C PRO A 119 15.02 -3.82 14.62
N ILE A 120 14.83 -5.12 14.41
CA ILE A 120 15.90 -6.12 14.49
C ILE A 120 16.16 -6.76 13.13
N ARG A 121 17.43 -7.11 12.91
CA ARG A 121 17.91 -8.11 11.93
C ARG A 121 18.31 -9.37 12.69
N ALA A 122 18.46 -10.53 12.03
CA ALA A 122 18.89 -11.75 12.73
C ALA A 122 20.23 -11.59 13.50
N ASN A 123 21.07 -10.63 13.09
CA ASN A 123 22.39 -10.37 13.69
C ASN A 123 22.41 -9.22 14.73
N GLY A 124 21.26 -8.61 15.09
CA GLY A 124 21.21 -7.54 16.10
C GLY A 124 20.18 -6.43 15.84
N VAL A 125 20.35 -5.32 16.56
CA VAL A 125 19.59 -4.06 16.37
C VAL A 125 20.25 -3.25 15.25
N LEU A 126 19.46 -2.52 14.45
CA LEU A 126 19.98 -1.59 13.43
C LEU A 126 20.98 -0.56 13.99
#